data_AF-J2GR54-F1
#
_entry.id   AF-J2GR54-F1
#
_cell.length_a   1.000
_cell.length_b   1.000
_cell.length_c   1.000
_cell.angle_alpha   90.00
_cell.angle_beta   90.00
_cell.angle_gamma   90.00
#
_symmetry.space_group_name_H-M   'P 1'
#
loop_
_entity.id
_entity.type
_entity.pdbx_description
1 polymer ?
#
loop_
_entity_poly.entity_id
_entity_poly.type
_entity_poly.pdbx_seq_one_letter_code
_entity_poly.pdbx_strand_id
1 'polypeptide(L)'
;MAGETYKILLFMKRRPDISVEAFRDYYEHHHAPLAEKYSSGVSRYIRRYIDPQPHPETGAFTDGADVITELWFEDEKVYRGTLAYITTSLMPDEIVADEKNLFDRASFRIATVVERESDFGKE
;
A
#
# COMPACT_ATOMS: atom_id res chain seq x y z
N MET A 1 -5.42 14.35 -22.12
CA MET A 1 -4.06 13.87 -21.81
C MET A 1 -3.99 13.73 -20.30
N ALA A 2 -4.11 12.52 -19.76
CA ALA A 2 -3.83 12.32 -18.35
C ALA A 2 -2.34 12.68 -18.14
N GLY A 3 -2.06 13.61 -17.23
CA GLY A 3 -0.69 13.96 -16.89
C GLY A 3 0.05 12.73 -16.34
N GLU A 4 1.36 12.69 -16.53
CA GLU A 4 2.20 11.64 -15.95
C GLU A 4 1.99 11.64 -14.44
N THR A 5 1.58 10.49 -13.90
CA THR A 5 1.29 10.33 -12.47
C THR A 5 2.26 9.30 -11.91
N TYR A 6 2.99 9.66 -10.86
CA TYR A 6 3.93 8.76 -10.20
C TYR A 6 3.23 8.00 -9.08
N LYS A 7 3.57 6.72 -8.90
CA LYS A 7 2.93 5.87 -7.89
C LYS A 7 3.94 5.01 -7.13
N ILE A 8 3.71 4.91 -5.83
CA ILE A 8 4.36 3.95 -4.95
C ILE A 8 3.28 2.99 -4.44
N LEU A 9 3.53 1.69 -4.57
CA LEU A 9 2.68 0.63 -4.06
C LEU A 9 3.34 0.01 -2.82
N LEU A 10 2.57 -0.09 -1.75
CA LEU A 10 2.95 -0.70 -0.47
C LEU A 10 2.12 -1.96 -0.29
N PHE A 11 2.79 -3.12 -0.25
CA PHE A 11 2.15 -4.42 -0.07
C PHE A 11 2.36 -4.84 1.38
N MET A 12 1.26 -4.94 2.12
CA MET A 12 1.29 -5.20 3.56
C MET A 12 0.44 -6.41 3.89
N LYS A 13 1.00 -7.32 4.69
CA LYS A 13 0.30 -8.48 5.21
C LYS A 13 -0.09 -8.22 6.65
N ARG A 14 -1.30 -8.61 7.03
CA ARG A 14 -1.73 -8.53 8.43
C ARG A 14 -0.93 -9.51 9.27
N ARG A 15 -0.84 -9.25 10.57
CA ARG A 15 -0.31 -10.26 11.49
C ARG A 15 -1.14 -11.56 11.43
N PRO A 16 -0.52 -12.74 11.58
CA PRO A 16 -1.21 -14.01 11.45
C PRO A 16 -2.26 -14.26 12.54
N ASP A 17 -2.19 -13.55 13.67
CA ASP A 17 -3.03 -13.76 14.85
C ASP A 17 -4.27 -12.85 14.94
N ILE A 18 -4.50 -11.97 13.95
CA ILE A 18 -5.70 -11.10 13.89
C ILE A 18 -6.59 -11.47 12.71
N SER A 19 -7.91 -11.32 12.83
CA SER A 19 -8.83 -11.59 11.72
C SER A 19 -8.75 -10.52 10.62
N VAL A 20 -9.30 -10.80 9.44
CA VAL A 20 -9.36 -9.83 8.33
C VAL A 20 -10.22 -8.62 8.72
N GLU A 21 -11.33 -8.84 9.44
CA GLU A 21 -12.24 -7.79 9.90
C GLU A 21 -11.54 -6.89 10.93
N ALA A 22 -10.88 -7.49 11.93
CA ALA A 22 -10.13 -6.73 12.94
C ALA A 22 -8.98 -5.95 12.30
N PHE A 23 -8.31 -6.53 11.30
CA PHE A 23 -7.28 -5.86 10.52
C PHE A 23 -7.83 -4.63 9.79
N ARG A 24 -8.92 -4.79 9.02
CA ARG A 24 -9.54 -3.68 8.27
C ARG A 24 -10.04 -2.58 9.20
N ASP A 25 -10.68 -2.96 10.32
CA ASP A 25 -11.18 -2.02 11.31
C ASP A 25 -10.05 -1.19 11.95
N TYR A 26 -8.99 -1.85 12.42
CA TYR A 26 -7.83 -1.16 12.98
C TYR A 26 -7.14 -0.29 11.91
N TYR A 27 -7.00 -0.80 10.68
CA TYR A 27 -6.36 -0.06 9.59
C TYR A 27 -7.09 1.26 9.33
N GLU A 28 -8.41 1.24 9.14
CA GLU A 28 -9.16 2.45 8.78
C GLU A 28 -9.30 3.44 9.96
N HIS A 29 -9.41 2.95 11.19
CA HIS A 29 -9.65 3.82 12.35
C HIS A 29 -8.37 4.32 13.04
N HIS A 30 -7.21 3.68 12.81
CA HIS A 30 -5.94 4.02 13.47
C HIS A 30 -4.79 4.23 12.49
N HIS A 31 -4.44 3.20 11.71
CA HIS A 31 -3.25 3.24 10.85
C HIS A 31 -3.37 4.27 9.73
N ALA A 32 -4.49 4.27 8.98
CA ALA A 32 -4.68 5.19 7.86
C ALA A 32 -4.66 6.67 8.29
N PRO A 33 -5.42 7.10 9.33
CA PRO A 33 -5.33 8.48 9.82
C PRO A 33 -3.93 8.88 10.29
N LEU A 34 -3.18 7.95 10.90
CA LEU A 34 -1.81 8.19 11.29
C LEU A 34 -0.89 8.34 10.07
N ALA A 35 -0.96 7.43 9.10
CA ALA A 35 -0.16 7.46 7.88
C ALA A 35 -0.46 8.72 7.03
N GLU A 36 -1.71 9.17 6.99
CA GLU A 36 -2.12 10.38 6.27
C GLU A 36 -1.43 11.64 6.83
N LYS A 37 -1.18 11.73 8.15
CA LYS A 37 -0.41 12.83 8.77
C LYS A 37 1.03 12.93 8.24
N TYR A 38 1.61 11.81 7.83
CA TYR A 38 2.97 11.74 7.29
C TYR A 38 3.01 11.74 5.75
N SER A 39 1.86 11.79 5.08
CA SER A 39 1.74 11.68 3.63
C SER A 39 1.69 13.05 2.92
N SER A 40 2.43 14.05 3.45
CA SER A 40 2.47 15.38 2.84
C SER A 40 2.97 15.33 1.39
N GLY A 41 2.19 15.87 0.46
CA GLY A 41 2.53 15.89 -0.97
C GLY A 41 2.04 14.67 -1.77
N VAL A 42 1.41 13.68 -1.10
CA VAL A 42 0.64 12.63 -1.78
C VAL A 42 -0.68 13.23 -2.28
N SER A 43 -0.98 13.09 -3.58
CA SER A 43 -2.22 13.59 -4.18
C SER A 43 -3.40 12.64 -3.99
N ARG A 44 -3.13 11.33 -3.88
CA ARG A 44 -4.14 10.31 -3.57
C ARG A 44 -3.53 9.18 -2.73
N TYR A 45 -4.24 8.78 -1.69
CA TYR A 45 -3.93 7.63 -0.85
C TYR A 45 -5.07 6.62 -1.00
N ILE A 46 -4.80 5.46 -1.63
CA ILE A 46 -5.82 4.43 -1.90
C ILE A 46 -5.45 3.16 -1.15
N ARG A 47 -6.43 2.55 -0.49
CA ARG A 47 -6.29 1.27 0.24
C ARG A 47 -7.09 0.20 -0.49
N ARG A 48 -6.40 -0.79 -1.07
CA ARG A 48 -7.03 -1.92 -1.77
C ARG A 48 -6.89 -3.18 -0.93
N TYR A 49 -7.92 -3.50 -0.17
CA TYR A 49 -7.97 -4.76 0.55
C TYR A 49 -8.10 -5.93 -0.42
N ILE A 50 -7.30 -6.96 -0.19
CA ILE A 50 -7.25 -8.13 -1.06
C ILE A 50 -8.23 -9.17 -0.54
N ASP A 51 -9.17 -9.57 -1.41
CA ASP A 51 -10.03 -10.74 -1.21
C ASP A 51 -9.52 -11.86 -2.14
N PRO A 52 -8.64 -12.74 -1.65
CA PRO A 52 -7.91 -13.71 -2.49
C PRO A 52 -8.86 -14.70 -3.17
N GLN A 53 -8.60 -14.99 -4.44
CA GLN A 53 -9.30 -16.02 -5.22
C GLN A 53 -8.34 -17.17 -5.56
N PRO A 54 -8.81 -18.43 -5.63
CA PRO A 54 -7.97 -19.53 -6.05
C PRO A 54 -7.68 -19.45 -7.55
N HIS A 55 -6.48 -19.87 -7.94
CA HIS A 55 -6.11 -20.06 -9.34
C HIS A 55 -6.20 -21.56 -9.70
N PRO A 56 -6.71 -21.95 -10.89
CA PRO A 56 -6.84 -23.36 -11.27
C PRO A 56 -5.53 -24.17 -11.22
N GLU A 57 -4.39 -23.53 -11.52
CA GLU A 57 -3.09 -24.22 -11.57
C GLU A 57 -2.27 -24.11 -10.28
N THR A 58 -2.36 -22.98 -9.58
CA THR A 58 -1.51 -22.70 -8.40
C THR A 58 -2.26 -22.83 -7.08
N GLY A 59 -3.58 -23.02 -7.13
CA GLY A 59 -4.41 -23.24 -5.97
C GLY A 59 -4.68 -21.97 -5.17
N ALA A 60 -4.69 -22.11 -3.84
CA ALA A 60 -5.08 -21.04 -2.92
C ALA A 60 -4.01 -19.94 -2.81
N PHE A 61 -4.45 -18.69 -2.84
CA PHE A 61 -3.59 -17.53 -2.61
C PHE A 61 -3.44 -17.28 -1.10
N THR A 62 -2.33 -17.74 -0.52
CA THR A 62 -2.12 -17.78 0.95
C THR A 62 -0.94 -16.93 1.43
N ASP A 63 0.02 -16.65 0.55
CA ASP A 63 1.28 -15.96 0.85
C ASP A 63 1.28 -14.48 0.46
N GLY A 64 0.18 -13.97 -0.10
CA GLY A 64 0.01 -12.58 -0.51
C GLY A 64 -0.12 -11.55 0.60
N ALA A 65 -0.13 -10.29 0.19
CA ALA A 65 -0.54 -9.16 1.00
C ALA A 65 -2.06 -9.16 1.24
N ASP A 66 -2.49 -8.64 2.38
CA ASP A 66 -3.91 -8.43 2.71
C ASP A 66 -4.39 -7.05 2.26
N VAL A 67 -3.47 -6.11 2.02
CA VAL A 67 -3.77 -4.78 1.48
C VAL A 67 -2.64 -4.30 0.56
N ILE A 68 -3.02 -3.62 -0.51
CA ILE A 68 -2.12 -2.81 -1.34
C ILE A 68 -2.51 -1.35 -1.14
N THR A 69 -1.58 -0.56 -0.61
CA THR A 69 -1.75 0.88 -0.48
C THR A 69 -1.02 1.59 -1.60
N GLU A 70 -1.72 2.44 -2.35
CA GLU A 70 -1.15 3.25 -3.41
C GLU A 70 -1.02 4.70 -2.96
N LEU A 71 0.19 5.24 -3.07
CA LEU A 71 0.48 6.66 -2.92
C LEU A 71 0.69 7.26 -4.31
N TRP A 72 -0.12 8.25 -4.67
CA TRP A 72 -0.06 8.93 -5.95
C TRP A 72 0.58 10.31 -5.79
N PHE A 73 1.32 10.74 -6.81
CA PHE A 73 2.03 12.00 -6.82
C PHE A 73 1.92 12.66 -8.19
N GLU A 74 1.76 13.99 -8.17
CA GLU A 74 1.79 14.83 -9.37
C GLU A 74 3.16 15.49 -9.60
N ASP A 75 3.98 15.56 -8.55
CA ASP A 75 5.34 16.13 -8.59
C ASP A 75 6.39 15.01 -8.46
N GLU A 76 7.25 14.90 -9.48
CA GLU A 76 8.31 13.88 -9.54
C GLU A 76 9.33 14.01 -8.39
N LYS A 77 9.68 15.22 -7.98
CA LYS A 77 10.65 15.47 -6.92
C LYS A 77 10.08 15.02 -5.58
N VAL A 78 8.80 15.29 -5.31
CA VAL A 78 8.11 14.81 -4.10
C VAL A 78 8.04 13.28 -4.10
N TYR A 79 7.68 12.67 -5.24
CA TYR A 79 7.67 11.23 -5.41
C TYR A 79 9.05 10.60 -5.13
N ARG A 80 10.12 11.11 -5.75
CA ARG A 80 11.49 10.59 -5.57
C ARG A 80 11.97 10.77 -4.14
N GLY A 81 11.67 11.91 -3.51
CA GLY A 81 11.99 12.16 -2.10
C GLY A 81 11.28 11.18 -1.17
N THR A 82 9.98 10.94 -1.40
CA THR A 82 9.19 9.99 -0.63
C THR A 82 9.71 8.57 -0.80
N LEU A 83 9.98 8.14 -2.03
CA LEU A 83 10.54 6.83 -2.33
C LEU A 83 11.89 6.61 -1.63
N ALA A 84 12.79 7.60 -1.72
CA ALA A 84 14.08 7.53 -1.04
C ALA A 84 13.90 7.40 0.47
N TYR A 85 12.99 8.18 1.06
CA TYR A 85 12.72 8.13 2.50
C TYR A 85 12.21 6.75 2.94
N ILE A 86 11.15 6.23 2.33
CA ILE A 86 10.54 4.95 2.74
C ILE A 86 11.43 3.72 2.49
N THR A 87 12.42 3.81 1.60
CA THR A 87 13.33 2.70 1.27
C THR A 87 14.66 2.73 2.00
N THR A 88 15.03 3.87 2.62
CA THR A 88 16.35 4.04 3.25
C THR A 88 16.31 4.51 4.70
N SER A 89 15.17 5.03 5.16
CA SER A 89 15.02 5.58 6.50
C SER A 89 14.19 4.64 7.38
N LEU A 90 14.49 4.65 8.68
CA LEU A 90 13.56 4.10 9.66
C LEU A 90 12.33 5.00 9.73
N MET A 91 11.14 4.39 9.73
CA MET A 91 9.90 5.10 9.95
C MET A 91 9.86 5.68 11.37
N PRO A 92 9.09 6.77 11.61
CA PRO A 92 8.92 7.33 12.94
C PRO A 92 8.46 6.29 13.97
N ASP A 93 8.90 6.42 15.23
CA ASP A 93 8.60 5.43 16.29
C ASP A 93 7.10 5.19 16.48
N GLU A 94 6.27 6.21 16.28
CA GLU A 94 4.80 6.10 16.36
C GLU A 94 4.24 5.20 15.25
N ILE A 95 4.72 5.35 14.01
CA ILE A 95 4.36 4.47 12.89
C ILE A 95 4.87 3.06 13.17
N VAL A 96 6.10 2.90 13.64
CA VAL A 96 6.67 1.58 13.96
C VAL A 96 5.88 0.87 15.06
N ALA A 97 5.44 1.60 16.09
CA ALA A 97 4.63 1.06 17.17
C ALA A 97 3.24 0.65 16.67
N ASP A 98 2.62 1.46 15.83
CA ASP A 98 1.33 1.17 15.22
C ASP A 98 1.39 -0.05 14.28
N GLU A 99 2.37 -0.10 13.37
CA GLU A 99 2.57 -1.22 12.47
C GLU A 99 2.78 -2.55 13.20
N LYS A 100 3.42 -2.55 14.38
CA LYS A 100 3.60 -3.77 15.20
C LYS A 100 2.27 -4.34 15.72
N ASN A 101 1.24 -3.52 15.84
CA ASN A 101 -0.08 -4.00 16.24
C ASN A 101 -0.83 -4.64 15.07
N LEU A 102 -0.47 -4.29 13.82
CA LEU A 102 -1.28 -4.54 12.64
C LEU A 102 -0.66 -5.50 11.62
N PHE A 103 0.63 -5.35 11.30
CA PHE A 103 1.28 -6.00 10.17
C PHE A 103 2.31 -7.06 10.55
N ASP A 104 2.44 -8.08 9.69
CA ASP A 104 3.69 -8.84 9.58
C ASP A 104 4.73 -7.95 8.88
N ARG A 105 5.50 -7.23 9.69
CA ARG A 105 6.44 -6.21 9.19
C ARG A 105 7.56 -6.79 8.32
N ALA A 106 7.90 -8.08 8.46
CA ALA A 106 8.94 -8.72 7.66
C ALA A 106 8.47 -9.00 6.21
N SER A 107 7.15 -9.04 5.99
CA SER A 107 6.55 -9.29 4.67
C SER A 107 6.27 -8.00 3.88
N PHE A 108 6.52 -6.82 4.45
CA PHE A 108 6.28 -5.54 3.76
C PHE A 108 7.10 -5.48 2.46
N ARG A 109 6.46 -5.18 1.33
CA ARG A 109 7.14 -4.91 0.05
C ARG A 109 6.75 -3.54 -0.49
N ILE A 110 7.70 -2.90 -1.15
CA ILE A 110 7.54 -1.60 -1.81
C ILE A 110 7.80 -1.80 -3.30
N ALA A 111 6.95 -1.24 -4.16
CA ALA A 111 7.18 -1.21 -5.59
C ALA A 111 6.82 0.16 -6.18
N THR A 112 7.47 0.48 -7.29
CA THR A 112 7.07 1.57 -8.19
C THR A 112 6.54 0.95 -9.47
N VAL A 113 5.65 1.62 -10.18
CA VAL A 113 5.00 1.06 -11.39
C VAL A 113 5.24 1.94 -12.61
N VAL A 114 5.27 1.29 -13.78
CA VAL A 114 5.21 1.96 -15.08
C VAL A 114 3.86 1.60 -15.70
N GLU A 115 3.01 2.59 -15.89
CA GLU A 115 1.65 2.34 -16.36
C GLU A 115 1.61 2.17 -17.88
N ARG A 116 0.83 1.17 -18.31
CA ARG A 116 0.46 0.91 -19.69
C ARG A 116 -1.00 0.54 -19.70
N GLU A 117 -1.78 1.26 -20.48
CA GLU A 117 -3.22 1.04 -20.62
C GLU A 117 -3.52 0.58 -22.04
N SER A 118 -4.36 -0.43 -22.17
CA SER A 118 -4.93 -0.85 -23.45
C SER A 118 -6.29 -0.17 -23.62
N ASP A 119 -6.56 0.38 -24.80
CA ASP A 119 -7.88 0.89 -25.13
C ASP A 119 -8.78 -0.27 -25.55
N PHE A 120 -9.82 -0.54 -24.77
CA PHE A 120 -10.82 -1.55 -25.10
C PHE A 120 -12.01 -1.00 -25.87
N GLY A 121 -12.03 0.30 -26.20
CA GLY A 121 -13.17 0.95 -26.83
C GLY A 121 -14.40 0.97 -25.91
N LYS A 122 -15.14 2.07 -25.91
CA LYS A 122 -16.52 2.03 -25.43
C LYS A 122 -17.37 1.73 -26.66
N GLU A 123 -17.98 0.54 -26.73
CA GLU A 123 -19.06 0.29 -27.70
C GLU A 123 -20.21 1.27 -27.48
#